data_AF-A0A194S0M9-F1
#
_entry.id   AF-A0A194S0M9-F1
#
_cell.length_a   1.000
_cell.length_b   1.000
_cell.length_c   1.000
_cell.angle_alpha   90.00
_cell.angle_beta   90.00
_cell.angle_gamma   90.00
#
_symmetry.space_group_name_H-M   'P 1'
#
loop_
_entity.id
_entity.type
_entity.pdbx_description
1 polymer ?
#
loop_
_entity_poly.entity_id
_entity_poly.type
_entity_poly.pdbx_seq_one_letter_code
_entity_poly.pdbx_strand_id
1 'polypeptide(L)'
;MGETVSPADPTSIARLEHTLAVVQVFILHGPEGSSRVASAALSEVLRQLALVVEHLEGSQTGVVKVYSLTARFLDSICGERPLLLSRFNISSVLSIVSHILRPSPAVPGSSPSESDARAASQLYQTLVVTVGHIVRHRKDHVVPLFPLVIATLSALLSVLRRAGLGTLGASLDDVESQASLGQRAEREARTTFPAWIWAGGAQAVGKAEAKALGRLLGSLTAKTTTTTAGKRKHGAIDDSSSTTTSLAAPLSKHAPFLLLNYLRACVHPTCPIPSALRTELQGGWFEVMDAMGKWEREALMKGML
;
A
#
# COMPACT_ATOMS: atom_id res chain seq x y z
N MET A 1 -37.36 -9.73 9.40
CA MET A 1 -36.10 -10.24 8.82
C MET A 1 -35.78 -9.35 7.63
N GLY A 2 -34.87 -8.39 7.80
CA GLY A 2 -34.42 -7.54 6.68
C GLY A 2 -33.33 -8.28 5.93
N GLU A 3 -33.46 -8.41 4.61
CA GLU A 3 -32.38 -8.91 3.75
C GLU A 3 -31.17 -7.98 3.95
N THR A 4 -30.09 -8.51 4.52
CA THR A 4 -28.82 -7.79 4.59
C THR A 4 -28.25 -7.74 3.18
N VAL A 5 -28.48 -6.63 2.48
CA VAL A 5 -27.92 -6.37 1.15
C VAL A 5 -26.40 -6.44 1.26
N SER A 6 -25.78 -7.41 0.58
CA SER A 6 -24.32 -7.55 0.57
C SER A 6 -23.68 -6.30 -0.05
N PRO A 7 -22.65 -5.72 0.58
CA PRO A 7 -21.92 -4.57 0.03
C PRO A 7 -21.22 -4.86 -1.31
N ALA A 8 -21.04 -6.14 -1.66
CA ALA A 8 -20.44 -6.57 -2.92
C ALA A 8 -21.48 -6.91 -4.02
N ASP A 9 -22.77 -6.63 -3.81
CA ASP A 9 -23.78 -6.73 -4.86
C ASP A 9 -23.54 -5.66 -5.96
N PRO A 10 -23.65 -5.98 -7.27
CA PRO A 10 -23.47 -5.01 -8.34
C PRO A 10 -24.23 -3.69 -8.18
N THR A 11 -25.43 -3.68 -7.60
CA THR A 11 -26.18 -2.44 -7.38
C THR A 11 -25.56 -1.58 -6.28
N SER A 12 -25.13 -2.21 -5.17
CA SER A 12 -24.39 -1.57 -4.08
C SER A 12 -23.06 -0.99 -4.56
N ILE A 13 -22.34 -1.72 -5.42
CA ILE A 13 -21.07 -1.27 -5.99
C ILE A 13 -21.27 -0.04 -6.87
N ALA A 14 -22.27 -0.03 -7.74
CA ALA A 14 -22.57 1.13 -8.58
C ALA A 14 -22.93 2.37 -7.73
N ARG A 15 -23.74 2.17 -6.68
CA ARG A 15 -24.06 3.25 -5.73
C ARG A 15 -22.83 3.77 -5.01
N LEU A 16 -21.94 2.89 -4.56
CA LEU A 16 -20.67 3.27 -3.94
C LEU A 16 -19.80 4.07 -4.90
N GLU A 17 -19.65 3.61 -6.15
CA GLU A 17 -18.89 4.30 -7.20
C GLU A 17 -19.41 5.72 -7.44
N HIS A 18 -20.72 5.88 -7.64
CA HIS A 18 -21.32 7.21 -7.81
C HIS A 18 -21.18 8.09 -6.57
N THR A 19 -21.36 7.51 -5.37
CA THR A 19 -21.23 8.25 -4.11
C THR A 19 -19.81 8.75 -3.93
N LEU A 20 -18.80 7.90 -4.15
CA LEU A 20 -17.40 8.28 -4.06
C LEU A 20 -17.02 9.33 -5.11
N ALA A 21 -17.53 9.23 -6.33
CA ALA A 21 -17.31 10.24 -7.37
C ALA A 21 -17.86 11.61 -6.97
N VAL A 22 -19.08 11.67 -6.44
CA VAL A 22 -19.70 12.91 -5.97
C VAL A 22 -18.94 13.50 -4.78
N VAL A 23 -18.59 12.66 -3.79
CA VAL A 23 -17.80 13.06 -2.62
C VAL A 23 -16.44 13.59 -3.05
N GLN A 24 -15.77 12.93 -3.99
CA GLN A 24 -14.49 13.35 -4.53
C GLN A 24 -14.57 14.75 -5.15
N VAL A 25 -15.59 15.03 -5.96
CA VAL A 25 -15.80 16.36 -6.53
C VAL A 25 -15.96 17.43 -5.44
N PHE A 26 -16.75 17.16 -4.39
CA PHE A 26 -16.92 18.13 -3.30
C PHE A 26 -15.64 18.35 -2.47
N ILE A 27 -14.86 17.30 -2.23
CA ILE A 27 -13.61 17.40 -1.45
C ILE A 27 -12.51 18.09 -2.26
N LEU A 28 -12.39 17.80 -3.56
CA LEU A 28 -11.31 18.32 -4.42
C LEU A 28 -11.65 19.68 -5.02
N HIS A 29 -12.88 19.90 -5.42
CA HIS A 29 -13.33 21.09 -6.17
C HIS A 29 -14.35 21.94 -5.40
N GLY A 30 -14.44 21.76 -4.08
CA GLY A 30 -15.25 22.61 -3.21
C GLY A 30 -14.83 24.09 -3.29
N PRO A 31 -15.76 25.03 -3.00
CA PRO A 31 -15.50 26.46 -3.07
C PRO A 31 -14.40 26.89 -2.09
N GLU A 32 -13.77 28.03 -2.35
CA GLU A 32 -12.76 28.59 -1.45
C GLU A 32 -13.31 28.79 -0.04
N GLY A 33 -12.48 28.50 0.98
CA GLY A 33 -12.90 28.53 2.38
C GLY A 33 -13.62 27.27 2.90
N SER A 34 -13.96 26.30 2.04
CA SER A 34 -14.62 25.06 2.47
C SER A 34 -13.70 23.99 3.08
N SER A 35 -12.40 24.26 3.22
CA SER A 35 -11.39 23.26 3.62
C SER A 35 -11.68 22.55 4.95
N ARG A 36 -12.26 23.27 5.93
CA ARG A 36 -12.66 22.68 7.22
C ARG A 36 -13.81 21.69 7.05
N VAL A 37 -14.80 22.03 6.23
CA VAL A 37 -15.95 21.17 5.94
C VAL A 37 -15.49 19.96 5.12
N ALA A 38 -14.65 20.17 4.10
CA ALA A 38 -14.06 19.11 3.30
C ALA A 38 -13.22 18.15 4.15
N SER A 39 -12.42 18.67 5.10
CA SER A 39 -11.65 17.82 6.01
C SER A 39 -12.53 17.01 6.96
N ALA A 40 -13.63 17.57 7.47
CA ALA A 40 -14.56 16.85 8.33
C ALA A 40 -15.33 15.77 7.56
N ALA A 41 -15.81 16.11 6.36
CA ALA A 41 -16.45 15.17 5.45
C ALA A 41 -15.50 14.03 5.06
N LEU A 42 -14.23 14.34 4.76
CA LEU A 42 -13.21 13.34 4.48
C LEU A 42 -13.02 12.37 5.65
N SER A 43 -12.91 12.88 6.88
CA SER A 43 -12.76 12.02 8.07
C SER A 43 -13.93 11.03 8.21
N GLU A 44 -15.16 11.50 8.00
CA GLU A 44 -16.35 10.66 8.07
C GLU A 44 -16.39 9.63 6.93
N VAL A 45 -16.07 10.04 5.69
CA VAL A 45 -16.00 9.13 4.55
C VAL A 45 -14.94 8.05 4.77
N LEU A 46 -13.76 8.42 5.26
CA LEU A 46 -12.70 7.45 5.57
C LEU A 46 -13.14 6.47 6.65
N ARG A 47 -13.87 6.93 7.68
CA ARG A 47 -14.43 6.06 8.71
C ARG A 47 -15.41 5.04 8.12
N GLN A 48 -16.32 5.50 7.26
CA GLN A 48 -17.30 4.63 6.59
C GLN A 48 -16.62 3.65 5.64
N LEU A 49 -15.64 4.11 4.87
CA LEU A 49 -14.85 3.24 3.99
C LEU A 49 -14.07 2.18 4.76
N ALA A 50 -13.51 2.52 5.93
CA ALA A 50 -12.88 1.54 6.80
C ALA A 50 -13.87 0.43 7.22
N LEU A 51 -15.08 0.80 7.63
CA LEU A 51 -16.12 -0.16 8.00
C LEU A 51 -16.55 -1.04 6.82
N VAL A 52 -16.74 -0.44 5.64
CA VAL A 52 -17.09 -1.16 4.41
C VAL A 52 -16.00 -2.15 4.03
N VAL A 53 -14.73 -1.74 4.07
CA VAL A 53 -13.57 -2.60 3.74
C VAL A 53 -13.39 -3.72 4.77
N GLU A 54 -13.69 -3.45 6.05
CA GLU A 54 -13.58 -4.41 7.15
C GLU A 54 -14.64 -5.51 7.09
N HIS A 55 -15.89 -5.14 6.78
CA HIS A 55 -17.04 -6.06 6.76
C HIS A 55 -17.44 -6.46 5.34
N LEU A 56 -16.50 -6.37 4.39
CA LEU A 56 -16.78 -6.65 2.99
C LEU A 56 -16.94 -8.14 2.77
N GLU A 57 -18.16 -8.57 2.48
CA GLU A 57 -18.49 -9.95 2.12
C GLU A 57 -19.13 -10.01 0.72
N GLY A 58 -18.80 -11.05 -0.05
CA GLY A 58 -19.48 -11.39 -1.30
C GLY A 58 -18.55 -12.02 -2.33
N SER A 59 -18.89 -11.88 -3.62
CA SER A 59 -18.10 -12.44 -4.71
C SER A 59 -16.69 -11.82 -4.77
N GLN A 60 -15.67 -12.61 -5.08
CA GLN A 60 -14.28 -12.12 -5.19
C GLN A 60 -14.17 -10.94 -6.16
N THR A 61 -14.80 -11.02 -7.33
CA THR A 61 -14.83 -9.93 -8.31
C THR A 61 -15.46 -8.66 -7.75
N GLY A 62 -16.57 -8.78 -7.00
CA GLY A 62 -17.20 -7.64 -6.33
C GLY A 62 -16.29 -7.02 -5.26
N VAL A 63 -15.63 -7.85 -4.46
CA VAL A 63 -14.66 -7.43 -3.44
C VAL A 63 -13.50 -6.65 -4.05
N VAL A 64 -12.87 -7.19 -5.11
CA VAL A 64 -11.77 -6.51 -5.83
C VAL A 64 -12.23 -5.17 -6.39
N LYS A 65 -13.46 -5.10 -6.93
CA LYS A 65 -14.02 -3.86 -7.47
C LYS A 65 -14.22 -2.80 -6.38
N VAL A 66 -14.75 -3.18 -5.21
CA VAL A 66 -14.87 -2.26 -4.06
C VAL A 66 -13.49 -1.79 -3.58
N TYR A 67 -12.52 -2.69 -3.44
CA TYR A 67 -11.14 -2.30 -3.09
C TYR A 67 -10.52 -1.36 -4.11
N SER A 68 -10.76 -1.58 -5.41
CA SER A 68 -10.27 -0.71 -6.49
C SER A 68 -10.92 0.67 -6.47
N LEU A 69 -12.22 0.74 -6.18
CA LEU A 69 -12.93 2.02 -6.00
C LEU A 69 -12.37 2.81 -4.80
N THR A 70 -12.22 2.13 -3.66
CA THR A 70 -11.65 2.72 -2.45
C THR A 70 -10.22 3.18 -2.70
N ALA A 71 -9.35 2.35 -3.28
CA ALA A 71 -7.96 2.70 -3.54
C ALA A 71 -7.85 3.93 -4.48
N ARG A 72 -8.63 3.98 -5.57
CA ARG A 72 -8.65 5.13 -6.49
C ARG A 72 -9.12 6.42 -5.82
N PHE A 73 -10.15 6.34 -4.96
CA PHE A 73 -10.60 7.48 -4.18
C PHE A 73 -9.48 7.99 -3.25
N LEU A 74 -8.84 7.09 -2.51
CA LEU A 74 -7.73 7.43 -1.61
C LEU A 74 -6.55 8.06 -2.36
N ASP A 75 -6.19 7.48 -3.51
CA ASP A 75 -5.12 7.96 -4.38
C ASP A 75 -5.36 9.40 -4.82
N SER A 76 -6.53 9.70 -5.39
CA SER A 76 -6.86 11.06 -5.85
C SER A 76 -6.85 12.07 -4.70
N ILE A 77 -7.43 11.76 -3.53
CA ILE A 77 -7.39 12.68 -2.39
C ILE A 77 -5.94 12.91 -1.91
N CYS A 78 -5.13 11.85 -1.81
CA CYS A 78 -3.75 11.95 -1.34
C CYS A 78 -2.83 12.67 -2.34
N GLY A 79 -3.06 12.49 -3.63
CA GLY A 79 -2.29 13.11 -4.70
C GLY A 79 -2.66 14.57 -4.97
N GLU A 80 -3.96 14.89 -5.02
CA GLU A 80 -4.43 16.20 -5.49
C GLU A 80 -4.63 17.21 -4.35
N ARG A 81 -5.11 16.78 -3.19
CA ARG A 81 -5.29 17.66 -2.01
C ARG A 81 -4.66 17.10 -0.73
N PRO A 82 -3.33 16.86 -0.71
CA PRO A 82 -2.64 16.37 0.48
C PRO A 82 -2.77 17.27 1.71
N LEU A 83 -3.03 18.58 1.53
CA LEU A 83 -3.22 19.53 2.63
C LEU A 83 -4.49 19.28 3.46
N LEU A 84 -5.49 18.58 2.90
CA LEU A 84 -6.70 18.20 3.65
C LEU A 84 -6.47 17.02 4.61
N LEU A 85 -5.35 16.31 4.46
CA LEU A 85 -5.07 15.14 5.26
C LEU A 85 -4.60 15.53 6.65
N SER A 86 -5.44 15.38 7.67
CA SER A 86 -4.98 15.40 9.05
C SER A 86 -4.14 14.16 9.37
N ARG A 87 -3.40 14.18 10.48
CA ARG A 87 -2.69 12.98 10.98
C ARG A 87 -3.67 11.82 11.18
N PHE A 88 -4.85 12.11 11.71
CA PHE A 88 -5.91 11.11 11.88
C PHE A 88 -6.32 10.50 10.53
N ASN A 89 -6.57 11.33 9.52
CA ASN A 89 -6.94 10.86 8.18
C ASN A 89 -5.84 9.98 7.57
N ILE A 90 -4.56 10.37 7.69
CA ILE A 90 -3.44 9.54 7.21
C ILE A 90 -3.40 8.19 7.92
N SER A 91 -3.62 8.15 9.22
CA SER A 91 -3.73 6.89 9.96
C SER A 91 -4.88 6.03 9.40
N SER A 92 -6.05 6.62 9.17
CA SER A 92 -7.19 5.90 8.57
C SER A 92 -6.88 5.37 7.17
N VAL A 93 -6.24 6.18 6.31
CA VAL A 93 -5.84 5.73 4.96
C VAL A 93 -4.87 4.54 5.05
N LEU A 94 -3.83 4.63 5.87
CA LEU A 94 -2.87 3.54 6.05
C LEU A 94 -3.53 2.29 6.65
N SER A 95 -4.49 2.44 7.57
CA SER A 95 -5.26 1.33 8.12
C SER A 95 -6.14 0.66 7.06
N ILE A 96 -6.80 1.44 6.19
CA ILE A 96 -7.60 0.90 5.07
C ILE A 96 -6.69 0.15 4.10
N VAL A 97 -5.55 0.74 3.69
CA VAL A 97 -4.56 0.08 2.82
C VAL A 97 -4.07 -1.23 3.46
N SER A 98 -3.74 -1.20 4.76
CA SER A 98 -3.32 -2.39 5.50
C SER A 98 -4.42 -3.46 5.56
N HIS A 99 -5.68 -3.06 5.63
CA HIS A 99 -6.81 -3.99 5.61
C HIS A 99 -6.98 -4.63 4.23
N ILE A 100 -6.86 -3.86 3.16
CA ILE A 100 -6.90 -4.38 1.77
C ILE A 100 -5.73 -5.36 1.52
N LEU A 101 -4.58 -5.12 2.15
CA LEU A 101 -3.40 -5.99 2.09
C LEU A 101 -3.41 -7.13 3.10
N ARG A 102 -4.45 -7.25 3.94
CA ARG A 102 -4.52 -8.30 4.96
C ARG A 102 -4.70 -9.66 4.29
N PRO A 103 -3.99 -10.70 4.74
CA PRO A 103 -4.23 -12.05 4.27
C PRO A 103 -5.68 -12.48 4.51
N SER A 104 -6.30 -13.08 3.51
CA SER A 104 -7.67 -13.59 3.60
C SER A 104 -7.77 -14.86 2.76
N PRO A 105 -8.37 -15.94 3.29
CA PRO A 105 -8.45 -17.20 2.58
C PRO A 105 -9.22 -17.02 1.27
N ALA A 106 -8.54 -17.25 0.15
CA ALA A 106 -9.17 -17.26 -1.16
C ALA A 106 -10.19 -18.40 -1.24
N VAL A 107 -11.43 -18.08 -1.61
CA VAL A 107 -12.45 -19.09 -1.89
C VAL A 107 -12.05 -19.79 -3.19
N PRO A 108 -11.98 -21.14 -3.23
CA PRO A 108 -11.72 -21.87 -4.46
C PRO A 108 -12.87 -21.63 -5.44
N GLY A 109 -12.60 -20.88 -6.51
CA GLY A 109 -13.61 -20.58 -7.52
C GLY A 109 -13.01 -19.95 -8.77
N SER A 110 -13.25 -20.60 -9.91
CA SER A 110 -12.88 -20.24 -11.29
C SER A 110 -11.39 -20.01 -11.59
N SER A 111 -10.98 -20.39 -12.79
CA SER A 111 -9.67 -20.04 -13.33
C SER A 111 -9.52 -18.51 -13.39
N PRO A 112 -8.37 -17.94 -12.97
CA PRO A 112 -8.14 -16.50 -13.00
C PRO A 112 -8.30 -15.99 -14.43
N SER A 113 -9.13 -14.95 -14.63
CA SER A 113 -9.26 -14.30 -15.93
C SER A 113 -8.17 -13.25 -16.13
N GLU A 114 -7.84 -12.91 -17.38
CA GLU A 114 -6.90 -11.82 -17.69
C GLU A 114 -7.40 -10.47 -17.11
N SER A 115 -8.72 -10.28 -17.09
CA SER A 115 -9.34 -9.09 -16.48
C SER A 115 -9.08 -9.02 -14.97
N ASP A 116 -9.17 -10.15 -14.27
CA ASP A 116 -8.91 -10.21 -12.82
C ASP A 116 -7.43 -9.95 -12.52
N ALA A 117 -6.52 -10.48 -13.35
CA ALA A 117 -5.09 -10.22 -13.25
C ALA A 117 -4.78 -8.72 -13.38
N ARG A 118 -5.36 -8.07 -14.41
CA ARG A 118 -5.19 -6.63 -14.64
C ARG A 118 -5.77 -5.80 -13.49
N ALA A 119 -6.95 -6.16 -12.99
CA ALA A 119 -7.56 -5.47 -11.85
C ALA A 119 -6.72 -5.58 -10.58
N ALA A 120 -6.19 -6.77 -10.28
CA ALA A 120 -5.30 -6.99 -9.14
C ALA A 120 -3.99 -6.18 -9.25
N SER A 121 -3.37 -6.18 -10.44
CA SER A 121 -2.17 -5.38 -10.73
C SER A 121 -2.44 -3.88 -10.54
N GLN A 122 -3.54 -3.36 -11.11
CA GLN A 122 -3.92 -1.96 -10.95
C GLN A 122 -4.20 -1.61 -9.48
N LEU A 123 -4.90 -2.47 -8.74
CA LEU A 123 -5.15 -2.28 -7.31
C LEU A 123 -3.83 -2.16 -6.55
N TYR A 124 -2.89 -3.09 -6.74
CA TYR A 124 -1.57 -3.04 -6.10
C TYR A 124 -0.84 -1.74 -6.39
N GLN A 125 -0.74 -1.36 -7.67
CA GLN A 125 -0.07 -0.12 -8.07
C GLN A 125 -0.73 1.10 -7.43
N THR A 126 -2.07 1.17 -7.41
CA THR A 126 -2.81 2.28 -6.81
C THR A 126 -2.53 2.40 -5.31
N LEU A 127 -2.45 1.27 -4.59
CA LEU A 127 -2.09 1.26 -3.17
C LEU A 127 -0.65 1.78 -2.94
N VAL A 128 0.30 1.35 -3.78
CA VAL A 128 1.69 1.84 -3.72
C VAL A 128 1.76 3.35 -3.97
N VAL A 129 1.05 3.84 -5.00
CA VAL A 129 1.02 5.27 -5.35
C VAL A 129 0.37 6.09 -4.23
N THR A 130 -0.74 5.61 -3.65
CA THR A 130 -1.42 6.24 -2.51
C THR A 130 -0.46 6.43 -1.32
N VAL A 131 0.25 5.36 -0.94
CA VAL A 131 1.25 5.44 0.14
C VAL A 131 2.40 6.39 -0.25
N GLY A 132 2.82 6.38 -1.52
CA GLY A 132 3.77 7.32 -2.09
C GLY A 132 3.39 8.78 -1.92
N HIS A 133 2.14 9.13 -2.20
CA HIS A 133 1.63 10.48 -2.00
C HIS A 133 1.70 10.88 -0.52
N ILE A 134 1.31 10.01 0.40
CA ILE A 134 1.38 10.27 1.84
C ILE A 134 2.82 10.56 2.29
N VAL A 135 3.78 9.68 1.95
CA VAL A 135 5.18 9.84 2.40
C VAL A 135 5.88 11.01 1.72
N ARG A 136 5.45 11.41 0.51
CA ARG A 136 6.02 12.54 -0.22
C ARG A 136 5.49 13.88 0.28
N HIS A 137 4.18 13.99 0.44
CA HIS A 137 3.51 15.28 0.63
C HIS A 137 3.28 15.64 2.10
N ARG A 138 3.07 14.66 3.01
CA ARG A 138 2.66 14.91 4.41
C ARG A 138 3.58 14.29 5.45
N LYS A 139 4.89 14.43 5.24
CA LYS A 139 5.94 13.94 6.14
C LYS A 139 5.77 14.37 7.59
N ASP A 140 5.32 15.59 7.81
CA ASP A 140 5.01 16.17 9.13
C ASP A 140 4.04 15.31 9.95
N HIS A 141 3.11 14.63 9.27
CA HIS A 141 2.15 13.72 9.89
C HIS A 141 2.57 12.26 9.83
N VAL A 142 3.45 11.90 8.90
CA VAL A 142 3.98 10.53 8.74
C VAL A 142 4.98 10.16 9.83
N VAL A 143 5.84 11.09 10.27
CA VAL A 143 6.86 10.81 11.32
C VAL A 143 6.29 10.09 12.56
N PRO A 144 5.19 10.55 13.20
CA PRO A 144 4.62 9.83 14.34
C PRO A 144 3.88 8.54 13.98
N LEU A 145 3.58 8.32 12.69
CA LEU A 145 2.89 7.13 12.17
C LEU A 145 3.86 6.17 11.48
N PHE A 146 5.17 6.38 11.63
CA PHE A 146 6.17 5.62 10.89
C PHE A 146 6.11 4.10 11.12
N PRO A 147 5.81 3.59 12.33
CA PRO A 147 5.59 2.16 12.53
C PRO A 147 4.48 1.60 11.63
N LEU A 148 3.39 2.34 11.43
CA LEU A 148 2.28 1.95 10.56
C LEU A 148 2.68 1.97 9.08
N VAL A 149 3.49 2.95 8.68
CA VAL A 149 4.08 2.99 7.32
C VAL A 149 4.95 1.75 7.08
N ILE A 150 5.80 1.38 8.04
CA ILE A 150 6.68 0.20 7.91
C ILE A 150 5.90 -1.10 7.86
N ALA A 151 4.84 -1.23 8.66
CA ALA A 151 3.92 -2.35 8.57
C ALA A 151 3.24 -2.42 7.19
N THR A 152 2.79 -1.28 6.66
CA THR A 152 2.15 -1.19 5.33
C THR A 152 3.13 -1.57 4.22
N LEU A 153 4.36 -1.04 4.26
CA LEU A 153 5.42 -1.38 3.29
C LEU A 153 5.80 -2.86 3.35
N SER A 154 5.85 -3.44 4.56
CA SER A 154 6.11 -4.88 4.74
C SER A 154 4.99 -5.73 4.15
N ALA A 155 3.73 -5.29 4.28
CA ALA A 155 2.58 -5.97 3.65
C ALA A 155 2.66 -5.87 2.11
N LEU A 156 2.98 -4.69 1.56
CA LEU A 156 3.20 -4.51 0.12
C LEU A 156 4.34 -5.38 -0.43
N LEU A 157 5.46 -5.49 0.29
CA LEU A 157 6.56 -6.39 -0.03
C LEU A 157 6.12 -7.86 0.02
N SER A 158 5.31 -8.22 1.01
CA SER A 158 4.84 -9.59 1.18
C SER A 158 3.96 -10.04 0.02
N VAL A 159 3.17 -9.15 -0.58
CA VAL A 159 2.37 -9.45 -1.77
C VAL A 159 3.26 -9.81 -2.98
N LEU A 160 4.46 -9.21 -3.11
CA LEU A 160 5.39 -9.52 -4.21
C LEU A 160 5.83 -10.99 -4.26
N ARG A 161 5.83 -11.67 -3.12
CA ARG A 161 6.12 -13.10 -3.04
C ARG A 161 5.17 -13.96 -3.86
N ARG A 162 3.95 -13.48 -4.16
CA ARG A 162 2.98 -14.23 -4.95
C ARG A 162 3.53 -14.63 -6.31
N ALA A 163 4.38 -13.79 -6.90
CA ALA A 163 5.02 -14.04 -8.19
C ALA A 163 6.01 -15.22 -8.17
N GLY A 164 6.55 -15.57 -7.00
CA GLY A 164 7.45 -16.71 -6.83
C GLY A 164 6.79 -17.98 -6.30
N LEU A 165 5.45 -18.04 -6.23
CA LEU A 165 4.74 -19.25 -5.80
C LEU A 165 5.13 -20.44 -6.68
N GLY A 166 5.65 -21.50 -6.06
CA GLY A 166 6.06 -22.73 -6.74
C GLY A 166 7.37 -22.62 -7.50
N THR A 167 8.09 -21.51 -7.29
CA THR A 167 9.46 -21.34 -7.76
C THR A 167 10.42 -21.48 -6.58
N LEU A 168 11.61 -22.00 -6.82
CA LEU A 168 12.73 -21.95 -5.87
C LEU A 168 13.45 -20.59 -5.94
N GLY A 169 12.76 -19.52 -6.34
CA GLY A 169 13.34 -18.19 -6.56
C GLY A 169 14.00 -17.99 -7.94
N ALA A 170 13.70 -18.89 -8.89
CA ALA A 170 14.13 -18.82 -10.29
C ALA A 170 13.51 -17.63 -11.05
N SER A 171 13.98 -17.38 -12.28
CA SER A 171 13.51 -16.27 -13.12
C SER A 171 12.01 -16.37 -13.42
N LEU A 172 11.31 -15.23 -13.51
CA LEU A 172 9.88 -15.19 -13.88
C LEU A 172 9.60 -15.81 -15.26
N ASP A 173 10.59 -15.78 -16.14
CA ASP A 173 10.47 -16.18 -17.54
C ASP A 173 10.73 -17.69 -17.75
N ASP A 174 11.12 -18.41 -16.69
CA ASP A 174 11.54 -19.81 -16.75
C ASP A 174 10.41 -20.75 -16.32
N VAL A 175 9.51 -21.05 -17.27
CA VAL A 175 8.33 -21.89 -17.07
C VAL A 175 8.70 -23.31 -16.61
N GLU A 176 9.90 -23.80 -16.96
CA GLU A 176 10.42 -25.12 -16.58
C GLU A 176 10.78 -25.21 -15.09
N SER A 177 11.00 -24.07 -14.42
CA SER A 177 11.34 -23.99 -12.99
C SER A 177 10.11 -24.02 -12.05
N GLN A 178 8.89 -24.18 -12.58
CA GLN A 178 7.69 -24.35 -11.76
C GLN A 178 7.62 -25.78 -11.20
N ALA A 179 8.12 -25.95 -9.98
CA ALA A 179 7.91 -27.18 -9.24
C ALA A 179 6.45 -27.27 -8.81
N SER A 180 5.81 -28.42 -9.01
CA SER A 180 4.46 -28.66 -8.47
C SER A 180 4.53 -28.58 -6.94
N LEU A 181 4.03 -27.49 -6.36
CA LEU A 181 3.86 -27.42 -4.92
C LEU A 181 2.88 -28.51 -4.49
N GLY A 182 3.22 -29.27 -3.45
CA GLY A 182 2.26 -30.16 -2.83
C GLY A 182 1.04 -29.37 -2.32
N GLN A 183 -0.14 -29.99 -2.35
CA GLN A 183 -1.41 -29.36 -1.95
C GLN A 183 -1.36 -28.68 -0.57
N ARG A 184 -0.55 -29.20 0.36
CA ARG A 184 -0.32 -28.61 1.69
C ARG A 184 0.37 -27.25 1.61
N ALA A 185 1.45 -27.16 0.84
CA ALA A 185 2.23 -25.92 0.67
C ALA A 185 1.41 -24.85 -0.05
N GLU A 186 0.59 -25.24 -1.03
CA GLU A 186 -0.33 -24.32 -1.69
C GLU A 186 -1.42 -23.82 -0.73
N ARG A 187 -2.02 -24.71 0.07
CA ARG A 187 -3.02 -24.33 1.08
C ARG A 187 -2.46 -23.36 2.11
N GLU A 188 -1.23 -23.60 2.57
CA GLU A 188 -0.52 -22.70 3.47
C GLU A 188 -0.21 -21.36 2.79
N ALA A 189 0.27 -21.36 1.55
CA ALA A 189 0.49 -20.12 0.81
C ALA A 189 -0.82 -19.32 0.70
N ARG A 190 -1.96 -19.99 0.42
CA ARG A 190 -3.27 -19.32 0.27
C ARG A 190 -3.71 -18.51 1.48
N THR A 191 -3.31 -18.87 2.69
CA THR A 191 -3.66 -18.11 3.91
C THR A 191 -2.73 -16.93 4.17
N THR A 192 -1.63 -16.80 3.43
CA THR A 192 -0.60 -15.76 3.65
C THR A 192 -0.75 -14.53 2.75
N PHE A 193 -1.68 -14.53 1.80
CA PHE A 193 -1.90 -13.41 0.88
C PHE A 193 -3.35 -12.91 0.88
N PRO A 194 -3.60 -11.68 0.43
CA PRO A 194 -4.95 -11.19 0.19
C PRO A 194 -5.72 -12.04 -0.82
N ALA A 195 -7.02 -12.20 -0.65
CA ALA A 195 -7.82 -13.00 -1.58
C ALA A 195 -7.81 -12.45 -3.02
N TRP A 196 -7.76 -11.13 -3.18
CA TRP A 196 -7.74 -10.48 -4.49
C TRP A 196 -6.48 -10.79 -5.31
N ILE A 197 -5.33 -11.04 -4.68
CA ILE A 197 -4.10 -11.40 -5.42
C ILE A 197 -4.17 -12.84 -5.93
N TRP A 198 -4.90 -13.71 -5.25
CA TRP A 198 -5.16 -15.06 -5.73
C TRP A 198 -6.06 -15.08 -6.95
N ALA A 199 -7.10 -14.23 -6.95
CA ALA A 199 -8.01 -14.08 -8.07
C ALA A 199 -7.30 -13.60 -9.35
N GLY A 200 -6.28 -12.75 -9.23
CA GLY A 200 -5.49 -12.29 -10.37
C GLY A 200 -4.44 -13.30 -10.88
N GLY A 201 -4.25 -14.44 -10.20
CA GLY A 201 -3.30 -15.48 -10.61
C GLY A 201 -1.83 -15.03 -10.52
N ALA A 202 -0.97 -15.71 -11.28
CA ALA A 202 0.48 -15.44 -11.28
C ALA A 202 0.85 -14.08 -11.89
N GLN A 203 0.02 -13.56 -12.80
CA GLN A 203 0.25 -12.30 -13.51
C GLN A 203 -0.22 -11.06 -12.74
N ALA A 204 -0.81 -11.24 -11.56
CA ALA A 204 -1.32 -10.14 -10.75
C ALA A 204 -0.22 -9.18 -10.25
N VAL A 205 1.01 -9.67 -10.10
CA VAL A 205 2.17 -8.90 -9.66
C VAL A 205 3.40 -9.34 -10.46
N GLY A 206 4.12 -8.36 -11.02
CA GLY A 206 5.36 -8.59 -11.76
C GLY A 206 6.38 -7.45 -11.59
N LYS A 207 7.18 -7.25 -12.64
CA LYS A 207 8.28 -6.26 -12.66
C LYS A 207 7.76 -4.82 -12.46
N ALA A 208 6.61 -4.48 -13.03
CA ALA A 208 6.04 -3.13 -12.93
C ALA A 208 5.66 -2.77 -11.49
N GLU A 209 5.01 -3.69 -10.78
CA GLU A 209 4.61 -3.56 -9.38
C GLU A 209 5.84 -3.45 -8.46
N ALA A 210 6.83 -4.32 -8.67
CA ALA A 210 8.09 -4.27 -7.92
C ALA A 210 8.84 -2.96 -8.15
N LYS A 211 8.88 -2.46 -9.38
CA LYS A 211 9.48 -1.16 -9.72
C LYS A 211 8.76 0.02 -9.07
N ALA A 212 7.42 -0.01 -9.03
CA ALA A 212 6.63 0.99 -8.34
C ALA A 212 6.95 1.01 -6.84
N LEU A 213 7.03 -0.17 -6.21
CA LEU A 213 7.43 -0.28 -4.80
C LEU A 213 8.88 0.15 -4.57
N GLY A 214 9.80 -0.18 -5.47
CA GLY A 214 11.21 0.26 -5.42
C GLY A 214 11.33 1.79 -5.43
N ARG A 215 10.54 2.46 -6.29
CA ARG A 215 10.44 3.93 -6.31
C ARG A 215 9.86 4.49 -5.00
N LEU A 216 8.85 3.85 -4.45
CA LEU A 216 8.29 4.22 -3.14
C LEU A 216 9.35 4.15 -2.04
N LEU A 217 10.11 3.05 -1.97
CA LEU A 217 11.19 2.89 -1.00
C LEU A 217 12.24 4.00 -1.13
N GLY A 218 12.69 4.29 -2.35
CA GLY A 218 13.63 5.40 -2.60
C GLY A 218 13.07 6.78 -2.25
N SER A 219 11.74 6.97 -2.31
CA SER A 219 11.12 8.24 -1.94
C SER A 219 11.12 8.53 -0.43
N LEU A 220 11.37 7.52 0.42
CA LEU A 220 11.43 7.69 1.87
C LEU A 220 12.62 8.56 2.31
N THR A 221 13.76 8.45 1.63
CA THR A 221 14.98 9.23 1.95
C THR A 221 14.97 10.62 1.30
N ALA A 222 14.25 10.76 0.19
CA ALA A 222 14.17 12.01 -0.57
C ALA A 222 13.77 13.18 0.35
N LYS A 223 14.47 14.31 0.27
CA LYS A 223 14.07 15.55 0.95
C LYS A 223 12.90 16.18 0.18
N THR A 224 11.83 16.56 0.86
CA THR A 224 10.74 17.31 0.22
C THR A 224 10.41 18.53 1.06
N THR A 225 10.15 19.64 0.37
CA THR A 225 9.62 20.84 1.00
C THR A 225 8.18 20.56 1.39
N THR A 226 7.92 20.38 2.68
CA THR A 226 6.54 20.20 3.16
C THR A 226 5.82 21.53 3.13
N THR A 227 4.69 21.58 2.45
CA THR A 227 3.78 22.74 2.46
C THR A 227 3.08 22.81 3.81
N THR A 228 3.69 23.48 4.78
CA THR A 228 3.07 23.74 6.09
C THR A 228 2.06 24.88 5.95
N ALA A 229 0.78 24.54 5.81
CA ALA A 229 -0.31 25.53 5.65
C ALA A 229 -0.69 26.28 6.94
N GLY A 230 0.09 26.18 8.02
CA GLY A 230 -0.37 26.62 9.34
C GLY A 230 0.73 27.01 10.31
N LYS A 231 1.33 28.20 10.11
CA LYS A 231 1.91 29.01 11.20
C LYS A 231 2.14 30.45 10.71
N ARG A 232 1.04 31.17 10.45
CA ARG A 232 1.06 32.64 10.33
C ARG A 232 0.34 33.24 11.53
N LYS A 233 1.06 33.39 12.64
CA LYS A 233 0.76 34.19 13.84
C LYS A 233 2.11 34.26 14.56
N HIS A 234 2.79 35.37 14.81
CA HIS A 234 2.46 36.80 14.87
C HIS A 234 3.83 37.51 14.80
N GLY A 235 3.95 38.61 14.03
CA GLY A 235 5.03 39.61 14.12
C GLY A 235 6.47 39.13 14.36
N ALA A 236 7.15 38.65 13.32
CA ALA A 236 8.62 38.71 13.24
C ALA A 236 9.01 38.79 11.76
N ILE A 237 9.66 39.88 11.40
CA ILE A 237 10.42 40.02 10.17
C ILE A 237 11.70 39.22 10.41
N ASP A 238 11.69 37.92 10.09
CA ASP A 238 12.92 37.14 9.87
C ASP A 238 12.58 35.79 9.24
N ASP A 239 13.28 35.50 8.14
CA ASP A 239 13.41 34.26 7.38
C ASP A 239 12.25 33.26 7.38
N SER A 240 11.52 33.25 6.25
CA SER A 240 10.68 32.14 5.82
C SER A 240 11.50 30.86 5.60
N SER A 241 11.87 30.19 6.70
CA SER A 241 12.51 28.88 6.66
C SER A 241 11.46 27.83 6.26
N SER A 242 11.41 27.52 4.96
CA SER A 242 10.78 26.30 4.48
C SER A 242 11.46 25.12 5.15
N THR A 243 10.85 24.55 6.20
CA THR A 243 11.44 23.42 6.92
C THR A 243 11.42 22.19 6.01
N THR A 244 12.55 21.92 5.36
CA THR A 244 12.76 20.67 4.63
C THR A 244 12.64 19.51 5.61
N THR A 245 11.59 18.72 5.52
CA THR A 245 11.43 17.54 6.36
C THR A 245 11.87 16.29 5.59
N SER A 246 12.67 15.46 6.25
CA SER A 246 13.12 14.16 5.72
C SER A 246 12.61 13.04 6.61
N LEU A 247 12.25 11.91 6.01
CA LEU A 247 11.92 10.70 6.76
C LEU A 247 13.17 9.84 7.01
N ALA A 248 14.38 10.29 6.65
CA ALA A 248 15.61 9.53 6.86
C ALA A 248 15.86 9.18 8.34
N ALA A 249 15.61 10.11 9.26
CA ALA A 249 15.80 9.88 10.70
C ALA A 249 14.84 8.85 11.32
N PRO A 250 13.52 8.88 11.07
CA PRO A 250 12.66 7.76 11.49
C PRO A 250 12.94 6.48 10.68
N LEU A 251 13.31 6.59 9.40
CA LEU A 251 13.68 5.43 8.59
C LEU A 251 14.87 4.68 9.16
N SER A 252 15.94 5.35 9.58
CA SER A 252 17.13 4.69 10.12
C SER A 252 16.81 3.74 11.28
N LYS A 253 15.89 4.15 12.16
CA LYS A 253 15.45 3.37 13.32
C LYS A 253 14.60 2.15 12.96
N HIS A 254 13.85 2.22 11.86
CA HIS A 254 12.88 1.19 11.50
C HIS A 254 13.27 0.33 10.29
N ALA A 255 14.23 0.77 9.50
CA ALA A 255 14.71 0.08 8.33
C ALA A 255 15.32 -1.31 8.62
N PRO A 256 15.94 -1.60 9.79
CA PRO A 256 16.30 -2.98 10.14
C PRO A 256 15.11 -3.96 10.09
N PHE A 257 13.94 -3.55 10.59
CA PHE A 257 12.74 -4.39 10.59
C PHE A 257 12.20 -4.60 9.17
N LEU A 258 12.20 -3.53 8.36
CA LEU A 258 11.78 -3.59 6.97
C LEU A 258 12.69 -4.52 6.15
N LEU A 259 14.01 -4.42 6.34
CA LEU A 259 15.00 -5.27 5.70
C LEU A 259 14.86 -6.74 6.14
N LEU A 260 14.67 -6.99 7.43
CA LEU A 260 14.44 -8.34 7.94
C LEU A 260 13.18 -8.98 7.30
N ASN A 261 12.09 -8.24 7.18
CA ASN A 261 10.87 -8.71 6.53
C ASN A 261 11.10 -9.03 5.05
N TYR A 262 11.86 -8.18 4.34
CA TYR A 262 12.25 -8.44 2.95
C TYR A 262 13.12 -9.68 2.80
N LEU A 263 14.13 -9.86 3.64
CA LEU A 263 15.02 -11.02 3.57
C LEU A 263 14.26 -12.32 3.84
N ARG A 264 13.38 -12.34 4.86
CA ARG A 264 12.45 -13.45 5.11
C ARG A 264 11.54 -13.73 3.92
N ALA A 265 11.08 -12.69 3.23
CA ALA A 265 10.29 -12.83 2.02
C ALA A 265 11.10 -13.38 0.84
N CYS A 266 12.39 -13.07 0.73
CA CYS A 266 13.27 -13.58 -0.33
C CYS A 266 13.61 -15.06 -0.17
N VAL A 267 13.63 -15.58 1.06
CA VAL A 267 13.99 -16.98 1.36
C VAL A 267 12.79 -17.83 1.77
N HIS A 268 11.57 -17.37 1.50
CA HIS A 268 10.39 -18.12 1.91
C HIS A 268 10.33 -19.48 1.18
N PRO A 269 10.06 -20.59 1.88
CA PRO A 269 10.18 -21.93 1.31
C PRO A 269 9.24 -22.22 0.13
N THR A 270 8.08 -21.57 0.07
CA THR A 270 7.04 -21.89 -0.93
C THR A 270 6.75 -20.77 -1.93
N CYS A 271 7.18 -19.55 -1.62
CA CYS A 271 6.90 -18.35 -2.39
C CYS A 271 7.96 -17.27 -2.10
N PRO A 272 9.22 -17.51 -2.48
CA PRO A 272 10.25 -16.48 -2.35
C PRO A 272 9.97 -15.31 -3.30
N ILE A 273 10.50 -14.11 -3.03
CA ILE A 273 10.50 -13.03 -4.03
C ILE A 273 11.48 -13.42 -5.18
N PRO A 274 11.01 -13.54 -6.44
CA PRO A 274 11.87 -13.90 -7.57
C PRO A 274 13.02 -12.91 -7.78
N SER A 275 14.17 -13.39 -8.28
CA SER A 275 15.33 -12.55 -8.57
C SER A 275 15.01 -11.33 -9.46
N ALA A 276 14.16 -11.53 -10.48
CA ALA A 276 13.73 -10.47 -11.38
C ALA A 276 12.92 -9.34 -10.70
N LEU A 277 12.24 -9.61 -9.58
CA LEU A 277 11.57 -8.57 -8.79
C LEU A 277 12.57 -7.89 -7.85
N ARG A 278 13.54 -8.66 -7.32
CA ARG A 278 14.61 -8.13 -6.45
C ARG A 278 15.47 -7.08 -7.17
N THR A 279 15.74 -7.26 -8.46
CA THR A 279 16.46 -6.28 -9.28
C THR A 279 15.70 -4.95 -9.40
N GLU A 280 14.38 -4.99 -9.56
CA GLU A 280 13.55 -3.77 -9.63
C GLU A 280 13.46 -3.04 -8.28
N LEU A 281 13.56 -3.77 -7.16
CA LEU A 281 13.58 -3.19 -5.82
C LEU A 281 14.94 -2.61 -5.43
N GLN A 282 16.02 -3.00 -6.12
CA GLN A 282 17.40 -2.74 -5.72
C GLN A 282 17.70 -1.25 -5.51
N GLY A 283 17.21 -0.38 -6.42
CA GLY A 283 17.41 1.07 -6.30
C GLY A 283 16.82 1.64 -5.01
N GLY A 284 15.63 1.18 -4.61
CA GLY A 284 14.99 1.60 -3.37
C GLY A 284 15.68 1.05 -2.12
N TRP A 285 16.21 -0.18 -2.18
CA TRP A 285 16.95 -0.76 -1.06
C TRP A 285 18.28 -0.08 -0.80
N PHE A 286 18.99 0.40 -1.83
CA PHE A 286 20.22 1.16 -1.62
C PHE A 286 19.97 2.42 -0.81
N GLU A 287 18.91 3.16 -1.10
CA GLU A 287 18.48 4.33 -0.33
C GLU A 287 18.14 3.97 1.13
N VAL A 288 17.35 2.92 1.33
CA VAL A 288 16.98 2.46 2.68
C VAL A 288 18.20 2.03 3.49
N MET A 289 19.14 1.31 2.88
CA MET A 289 20.37 0.86 3.54
C MET A 289 21.33 2.02 3.85
N ASP A 290 21.38 3.04 3.00
CA ASP A 290 22.18 4.25 3.27
C ASP A 290 21.63 4.99 4.50
N ALA A 291 20.30 5.08 4.62
CA ALA A 291 19.64 5.69 5.77
C ALA A 291 19.85 4.90 7.09
N MET A 292 20.08 3.58 7.04
CA MET A 292 20.24 2.74 8.23
C MET A 292 21.50 3.04 9.06
N GLY A 293 22.51 3.70 8.51
CA GLY A 293 23.81 3.83 9.19
C GLY A 293 24.68 2.58 9.06
N LYS A 294 25.97 2.68 9.38
CA LYS A 294 26.93 1.57 9.22
C LYS A 294 26.76 0.50 10.30
N TRP A 295 26.56 0.90 11.55
CA TRP A 295 26.55 0.01 12.70
C TRP A 295 25.31 -0.89 12.73
N GLU A 296 24.16 -0.35 12.39
CA GLU A 296 22.89 -1.07 12.32
C GLU A 296 22.92 -2.13 11.20
N ARG A 297 23.56 -1.83 10.07
CA ARG A 297 23.80 -2.81 8.99
C ARG A 297 24.69 -3.94 9.45
N GLU A 298 25.81 -3.64 10.11
CA GLU A 298 26.71 -4.67 10.64
C GLU A 298 26.04 -5.55 11.71
N ALA A 299 25.24 -4.95 12.60
CA ALA A 299 24.49 -5.68 13.62
C ALA A 299 23.46 -6.63 13.00
N LEU A 300 22.73 -6.19 11.97
CA LEU A 300 21.76 -7.02 11.28
C LEU A 300 22.44 -8.20 10.56
N MET A 301 23.57 -7.97 9.88
CA MET A 301 24.33 -9.04 9.24
C MET A 301 24.85 -10.07 10.25
N LYS A 302 25.31 -9.63 11.43
CA LYS A 302 25.76 -10.54 12.50
C LYS A 302 24.61 -11.32 13.15
N GLY A 303 23.43 -10.72 13.29
CA GLY A 303 22.26 -11.37 13.89
C GLY A 303 21.51 -12.33 12.95
N MET A 304 21.86 -12.35 11.66
CA MET A 304 21.30 -13.25 10.65
C MET A 304 22.22 -14.42 10.29
N LEU A 305 23.48 -14.41 10.77
CA LEU A 305 24.42 -15.52 10.73
C LEU A 305 24.24 -16.41 11.96
#